data_AF-A0AAD3DRR1-F1
#
_entry.id   AF-A0AAD3DRR1-F1
#
_cell.length_a   1.000
_cell.length_b   1.000
_cell.length_c   1.000
_cell.angle_alpha   90.00
_cell.angle_beta   90.00
_cell.angle_gamma   90.00
#
_symmetry.space_group_name_H-M   'P 1'
#
loop_
_entity.id
_entity.type
_entity.pdbx_description
1 polymer ?
#
loop_
_entity_poly.entity_id
_entity_poly.type
_entity_poly.pdbx_seq_one_letter_code
_entity_poly.pdbx_strand_id
1 'polypeptide(L)'
;FSVAELAGFLAAAEAAEADEAMMEVAWEIALDGGRALQLRELASLLFDDTSPRALFVTHHLLARDDTYFKQATSRAPSGSGAIPVYSPRPAPEVAELRRRAEQQAAAQREAEAWRAAVSAARAGSSGARGSGSRPSAAEWLAGPFAARIAALQAVALSSPQGGDSSSSLAAASSAASFS
;
A
#
# COMPACT_ATOMS: atom_id res chain seq x y z
N PHE A 1 -18.07 -18.61 -21.30
CA PHE A 1 -17.04 -17.68 -21.78
C PHE A 1 -15.87 -18.49 -22.35
N SER A 2 -15.40 -18.16 -23.55
CA SER A 2 -14.16 -18.68 -24.13
C SER A 2 -12.94 -18.03 -23.47
N VAL A 3 -11.75 -18.61 -23.64
CA VAL A 3 -10.50 -18.05 -23.10
C VAL A 3 -10.22 -16.63 -23.65
N ALA A 4 -10.54 -16.38 -24.92
CA ALA A 4 -10.41 -15.06 -25.53
C ALA A 4 -11.38 -14.05 -24.92
N GLU A 5 -12.61 -14.46 -24.59
CA GLU A 5 -13.56 -13.61 -23.87
C GLU A 5 -13.05 -13.28 -22.48
N LEU A 6 -12.54 -14.26 -21.72
CA LEU A 6 -11.98 -14.01 -20.38
C LEU A 6 -10.80 -13.03 -20.41
N ALA A 7 -9.92 -13.13 -21.42
CA ALA A 7 -8.84 -12.17 -21.62
C ALA A 7 -9.36 -10.75 -21.89
N GLY A 8 -10.44 -10.62 -22.68
CA GLY A 8 -11.10 -9.33 -22.92
C GLY A 8 -11.75 -8.72 -21.68
N PHE A 9 -12.21 -9.55 -20.74
CA PHE A 9 -12.75 -9.11 -19.45
C PHE A 9 -11.62 -8.58 -18.54
N LEU A 10 -10.48 -9.28 -18.49
CA LEU A 10 -9.33 -8.84 -17.71
C LEU A 10 -8.74 -7.53 -18.24
N ALA A 11 -8.54 -7.42 -19.55
CA ALA A 11 -8.05 -6.20 -20.18
C ALA A 11 -8.96 -4.99 -19.92
N ALA A 12 -10.29 -5.21 -19.90
CA ALA A 12 -11.24 -4.17 -19.54
C ALA A 12 -11.11 -3.74 -18.07
N ALA A 13 -10.83 -4.68 -17.19
CA ALA A 13 -10.68 -4.42 -15.77
C ALA A 13 -9.38 -3.68 -15.45
N GLU A 14 -8.27 -4.06 -16.09
CA GLU A 14 -6.98 -3.35 -16.00
C GLU A 14 -7.08 -1.92 -16.54
N ALA A 15 -7.77 -1.71 -17.66
CA ALA A 15 -7.99 -0.37 -18.20
C ALA A 15 -8.80 0.52 -17.26
N ALA A 16 -9.79 -0.06 -16.56
CA ALA A 16 -10.62 0.68 -15.61
C ALA A 16 -9.87 1.00 -14.30
N GLU A 17 -8.90 0.17 -13.88
CA GLU A 17 -8.05 0.46 -12.71
C GLU A 17 -7.17 1.69 -12.90
N ALA A 18 -6.85 2.05 -14.15
CA ALA A 18 -6.12 3.27 -14.45
C ALA A 18 -6.94 4.55 -14.23
N ASP A 19 -8.26 4.44 -14.07
CA ASP A 19 -9.17 5.56 -13.88
C ASP A 19 -9.62 5.69 -12.42
N GLU A 20 -8.72 6.18 -11.57
CA GLU A 20 -9.00 6.46 -10.16
C GLU A 20 -10.14 7.49 -9.99
N ALA A 21 -10.26 8.43 -10.92
CA ALA A 21 -11.28 9.48 -10.91
C ALA A 21 -12.70 8.90 -11.05
N MET A 22 -12.86 7.84 -11.84
CA MET A 22 -14.14 7.16 -11.98
C MET A 22 -14.64 6.56 -10.65
N MET A 23 -13.74 6.00 -9.84
CA MET A 23 -14.10 5.45 -8.53
C MET A 23 -14.43 6.55 -7.51
N GLU A 24 -13.69 7.66 -7.54
CA GLU A 24 -13.96 8.84 -6.70
C GLU A 24 -15.36 9.39 -6.97
N VAL A 25 -15.73 9.58 -8.24
CA VAL A 25 -17.07 10.09 -8.61
C VAL A 25 -18.17 9.15 -8.14
N ALA A 26 -18.00 7.83 -8.33
CA ALA A 26 -18.98 6.85 -7.85
C ALA A 26 -19.11 6.86 -6.32
N TRP A 27 -18.01 7.09 -5.61
CA TRP A 27 -17.99 7.22 -4.16
C TRP A 27 -18.72 8.48 -3.68
N GLU A 28 -18.48 9.64 -4.29
CA GLU A 28 -19.17 10.89 -3.94
C GLU A 28 -20.68 10.75 -4.11
N ILE A 29 -21.14 10.19 -5.25
CA ILE A 29 -22.56 9.96 -5.49
C ILE A 29 -23.15 8.97 -4.48
N ALA A 30 -22.42 7.92 -4.12
CA ALA A 30 -22.86 6.95 -3.11
C ALA A 30 -22.94 7.58 -1.71
N LEU A 31 -21.99 8.47 -1.38
CA LEU A 31 -21.92 9.18 -0.11
C LEU A 31 -23.11 10.14 0.05
N ASP A 32 -23.45 10.89 -1.00
CA ASP A 32 -24.64 11.76 -1.04
C ASP A 32 -25.95 10.96 -0.89
N GLY A 33 -25.99 9.75 -1.46
CA GLY A 33 -27.12 8.84 -1.33
C GLY A 33 -27.26 8.19 0.05
N GLY A 34 -26.22 8.22 0.89
CA GLY A 34 -26.24 7.74 2.28
C GLY A 34 -26.57 6.25 2.46
N ARG A 35 -26.45 5.42 1.41
CA ARG A 35 -26.86 4.02 1.43
C ARG A 35 -25.79 3.10 0.88
N ALA A 36 -25.79 1.85 1.35
CA ALA A 36 -24.98 0.80 0.75
C ALA A 36 -25.54 0.43 -0.64
N LEU A 37 -24.63 0.15 -1.58
CA LEU A 37 -24.92 -0.20 -2.95
C LEU A 37 -24.62 -1.68 -3.21
N GLN A 38 -25.45 -2.34 -4.01
CA GLN A 38 -25.16 -3.67 -4.54
C GLN A 38 -24.23 -3.58 -5.75
N LEU A 39 -23.56 -4.69 -6.07
CA LEU A 39 -22.66 -4.77 -7.23
C LEU A 39 -23.30 -4.28 -8.54
N ARG A 40 -24.57 -4.65 -8.77
CA ARG A 40 -25.33 -4.22 -9.97
C ARG A 40 -25.58 -2.72 -9.99
N GLU A 41 -25.89 -2.13 -8.84
CA GLU A 41 -26.13 -0.69 -8.73
C GLU A 41 -24.83 0.08 -8.98
N LEU A 42 -23.71 -0.42 -8.46
CA LEU A 42 -22.42 0.21 -8.67
C LEU A 42 -21.92 0.06 -10.11
N ALA A 43 -22.16 -1.09 -10.75
CA ALA A 43 -21.83 -1.25 -12.17
C ALA A 43 -22.63 -0.28 -13.05
N SER A 44 -23.91 -0.10 -12.73
CA SER A 44 -24.75 0.91 -13.40
C SER A 44 -24.24 2.34 -13.13
N LEU A 45 -23.72 2.62 -11.94
CA LEU A 45 -23.19 3.94 -11.60
C LEU A 45 -21.87 4.25 -12.31
N LEU A 46 -20.97 3.26 -12.41
CA LEU A 46 -19.63 3.41 -12.99
C LEU A 46 -19.65 3.38 -14.52
N PHE A 47 -20.48 2.52 -15.13
CA PHE A 47 -20.42 2.22 -16.56
C PHE A 47 -21.72 2.48 -17.31
N ASP A 48 -22.79 2.88 -16.62
CA ASP A 48 -24.16 2.89 -17.16
C ASP A 48 -24.55 1.53 -17.80
N ASP A 49 -23.93 0.45 -17.31
CA ASP A 49 -24.07 -0.90 -17.85
C ASP A 49 -24.12 -1.93 -16.72
N THR A 50 -24.89 -2.98 -16.94
CA THR A 50 -25.02 -4.13 -16.02
C THR A 50 -24.80 -5.46 -16.74
N SER A 51 -24.14 -5.41 -17.90
CA SER A 51 -23.67 -6.59 -18.62
C SER A 51 -22.72 -7.43 -17.75
N PRO A 52 -22.58 -8.74 -18.04
CA PRO A 52 -21.61 -9.58 -17.33
C PRO A 52 -20.19 -9.01 -17.33
N ARG A 53 -19.82 -8.28 -18.39
CA ARG A 53 -18.53 -7.59 -18.49
C ARG A 53 -18.42 -6.43 -17.50
N ALA A 54 -19.41 -5.54 -17.48
CA ALA A 54 -19.44 -4.42 -16.54
C ALA A 54 -19.46 -4.89 -15.07
N LEU A 55 -20.23 -5.94 -14.78
CA LEU A 55 -20.27 -6.55 -13.44
C LEU A 55 -18.92 -7.14 -13.04
N PHE A 56 -18.24 -7.83 -13.96
CA PHE A 56 -16.91 -8.38 -13.71
C PHE A 56 -15.89 -7.29 -13.43
N VAL A 57 -15.84 -6.25 -14.29
CA VAL A 57 -14.94 -5.12 -14.12
C VAL A 57 -15.21 -4.41 -12.79
N THR A 58 -16.48 -4.15 -12.47
CA THR A 58 -16.87 -3.52 -11.19
C THR A 58 -16.43 -4.37 -10.00
N HIS A 59 -16.66 -5.68 -10.04
CA HIS A 59 -16.24 -6.58 -8.97
C HIS A 59 -14.71 -6.58 -8.80
N HIS A 60 -13.97 -6.58 -9.90
CA HIS A 60 -12.51 -6.55 -9.90
C HIS A 60 -11.97 -5.26 -9.29
N LEU A 61 -12.54 -4.11 -9.66
CA LEU A 61 -12.22 -2.80 -9.06
C LEU A 61 -12.49 -2.80 -7.55
N LEU A 62 -13.69 -3.23 -7.14
CA LEU A 62 -14.11 -3.26 -5.74
C LEU A 62 -13.31 -4.24 -4.87
N ALA A 63 -12.81 -5.34 -5.46
CA ALA A 63 -11.97 -6.29 -4.74
C ALA A 63 -10.58 -5.72 -4.43
N ARG A 64 -10.12 -4.75 -5.23
CA ARG A 64 -8.84 -4.04 -5.04
C ARG A 64 -8.99 -2.69 -4.35
N ASP A 65 -10.19 -2.13 -4.32
CA ASP A 65 -10.47 -0.87 -3.65
C ASP A 65 -10.26 -0.99 -2.15
N ASP A 66 -9.27 -0.25 -1.65
CA ASP A 66 -8.95 -0.10 -0.24
C ASP A 66 -9.31 1.30 0.29
N THR A 67 -9.73 2.21 -0.59
CA THR A 67 -9.78 3.65 -0.34
C THR A 67 -11.21 4.19 -0.23
N TYR A 68 -12.14 3.77 -1.10
CA TYR A 68 -13.44 4.44 -1.23
C TYR A 68 -14.60 3.67 -0.58
N PHE A 69 -14.68 2.38 -0.82
CA PHE A 69 -15.77 1.52 -0.37
C PHE A 69 -15.31 0.52 0.68
N LYS A 70 -16.27 0.06 1.48
CA LYS A 70 -16.12 -1.03 2.42
C LYS A 70 -17.11 -2.12 2.07
N GLN A 71 -16.60 -3.32 1.82
CA GLN A 71 -17.46 -4.49 1.61
C GLN A 71 -18.11 -4.91 2.94
N ALA A 72 -19.42 -5.04 2.92
CA ALA A 72 -20.24 -5.57 3.99
C ALA A 72 -21.16 -6.66 3.44
N THR A 73 -21.77 -7.43 4.33
CA THR A 73 -22.75 -8.44 3.96
C THR A 73 -24.13 -8.01 4.45
N SER A 74 -25.11 -8.02 3.54
CA SER A 74 -26.51 -7.77 3.88
C SER A 74 -27.33 -9.04 3.67
N ARG A 75 -28.37 -9.23 4.49
CA ARG A 75 -29.30 -10.35 4.34
C ARG A 75 -30.11 -10.13 3.07
N ALA A 76 -30.19 -11.16 2.21
CA ALA A 76 -31.02 -11.09 1.03
C ALA A 76 -32.50 -10.84 1.41
N PRO A 77 -33.25 -10.04 0.63
CA PRO A 77 -34.67 -9.80 0.88
C PRO A 77 -35.51 -11.08 0.82
N SER A 78 -35.02 -12.10 0.13
CA SER A 78 -35.66 -13.43 0.03
C SER A 78 -35.34 -14.36 1.21
N GLY A 79 -34.57 -13.94 2.21
CA GLY A 79 -34.12 -14.78 3.33
C GLY A 79 -33.11 -15.87 2.96
N SER A 80 -32.77 -16.01 1.67
CA SER A 80 -31.82 -16.98 1.15
C SER A 80 -30.47 -16.31 0.88
N GLY A 81 -29.55 -16.46 1.83
CA GLY A 81 -28.15 -16.05 1.67
C GLY A 81 -27.81 -14.60 2.04
N ALA A 82 -26.51 -14.36 2.20
CA ALA A 82 -25.92 -13.04 2.37
C ALA A 82 -25.43 -12.53 1.01
N ILE A 83 -25.75 -11.28 0.68
CA ILE A 83 -25.33 -10.62 -0.55
C ILE A 83 -24.25 -9.58 -0.20
N PRO A 84 -23.15 -9.48 -0.96
CA PRO A 84 -22.18 -8.43 -0.77
C PRO A 84 -22.80 -7.07 -1.09
N VAL A 85 -22.67 -6.14 -0.16
CA VAL A 85 -23.05 -4.73 -0.31
C VAL A 85 -21.84 -3.86 -0.03
N TYR A 86 -21.74 -2.73 -0.71
CA TYR A 86 -20.60 -1.83 -0.65
C TYR A 86 -21.06 -0.52 -0.04
N SER A 87 -20.49 -0.18 1.12
CA SER A 87 -20.78 1.09 1.80
C SER A 87 -19.70 2.11 1.46
N PRO A 88 -20.05 3.34 1.07
CA PRO A 88 -19.06 4.40 0.92
C PRO A 88 -18.42 4.70 2.29
N ARG A 89 -17.11 4.96 2.29
CA ARG A 89 -16.40 5.43 3.47
C ARG A 89 -16.66 6.93 3.70
N PRO A 90 -16.63 7.41 4.94
CA PRO A 90 -16.78 8.84 5.21
C PRO A 90 -15.59 9.63 4.66
N ALA A 91 -15.84 10.83 4.14
CA ALA A 91 -14.82 11.73 3.60
C ALA A 91 -13.55 11.91 4.46
N PRO A 92 -13.62 12.09 5.80
CA PRO A 92 -12.40 12.18 6.61
C PRO A 92 -11.56 10.88 6.60
N GLU A 93 -12.20 9.71 6.48
CA GLU A 93 -11.49 8.43 6.40
C GLU A 93 -10.80 8.29 5.04
N VAL A 94 -11.48 8.64 3.94
CA VAL A 94 -10.89 8.60 2.60
C VAL A 94 -9.70 9.57 2.48
N ALA A 95 -9.81 10.78 3.02
CA ALA A 95 -8.72 11.76 3.03
C ALA A 95 -7.49 11.24 3.80
N GLU A 96 -7.70 10.54 4.91
CA GLU A 96 -6.62 9.91 5.66
C GLU A 96 -5.95 8.78 4.87
N LEU A 97 -6.75 7.91 4.24
CA LEU A 97 -6.25 6.78 3.45
C LEU A 97 -5.42 7.27 2.26
N ARG A 98 -5.90 8.30 1.53
CA ARG A 98 -5.15 8.95 0.45
C ARG A 98 -3.83 9.52 0.93
N ARG A 99 -3.85 10.30 2.01
CA ARG A 99 -2.62 10.87 2.57
C ARG A 99 -1.62 9.79 2.96
N ARG A 100 -2.08 8.68 3.53
CA ARG A 100 -1.23 7.53 3.87
C ARG A 100 -0.65 6.86 2.61
N ALA A 101 -1.47 6.65 1.58
CA ALA A 101 -1.03 6.08 0.31
C ALA A 101 0.03 6.96 -0.37
N GLU A 102 -0.18 8.29 -0.39
CA GLU A 102 0.79 9.26 -0.91
C GLU A 102 2.12 9.22 -0.15
N GLN A 103 2.08 9.17 1.18
CA GLN A 103 3.28 9.05 2.01
C GLN A 103 4.03 7.74 1.75
N GLN A 104 3.30 6.62 1.60
CA GLN A 104 3.89 5.33 1.27
C GLN A 104 4.53 5.34 -0.13
N ALA A 105 3.85 5.90 -1.13
CA ALA A 105 4.38 6.05 -2.49
C ALA A 105 5.60 6.97 -2.53
N ALA A 106 5.62 8.06 -1.74
CA ALA A 106 6.79 8.93 -1.61
C ALA A 106 7.97 8.18 -0.98
N ALA A 107 7.74 7.44 0.11
CA ALA A 107 8.77 6.64 0.78
C ALA A 107 9.32 5.53 -0.13
N GLN A 108 8.47 4.87 -0.92
CA GLN A 108 8.88 3.86 -1.90
C GLN A 108 9.77 4.47 -2.99
N ARG A 109 9.36 5.61 -3.57
CA ARG A 109 10.16 6.34 -4.57
C ARG A 109 11.52 6.78 -4.02
N GLU A 110 11.56 7.29 -2.79
CA GLU A 110 12.82 7.64 -2.13
C GLU A 110 13.72 6.41 -1.93
N ALA A 111 13.15 5.29 -1.48
CA ALA A 111 13.89 4.04 -1.30
C ALA A 111 14.43 3.48 -2.62
N GLU A 112 13.66 3.57 -3.71
CA GLU A 112 14.09 3.20 -5.05
C GLU A 112 15.22 4.09 -5.57
N ALA A 113 15.07 5.41 -5.42
CA ALA A 113 16.10 6.38 -5.80
C ALA A 113 17.40 6.12 -5.04
N TRP A 114 17.31 5.81 -3.74
CA TRP A 114 18.46 5.41 -2.95
C TRP A 114 19.11 4.11 -3.46
N ARG A 115 18.30 3.07 -3.71
CA ARG A 115 18.81 1.79 -4.25
C ARG A 115 19.52 1.98 -5.59
N ALA A 116 18.95 2.80 -6.47
CA ALA A 116 19.53 3.12 -7.78
C ALA A 116 20.84 3.91 -7.64
N ALA A 117 20.89 4.89 -6.73
CA ALA A 117 22.10 5.67 -6.49
C ALA A 117 23.24 4.79 -5.94
N VAL A 118 22.93 3.88 -5.00
CA VAL A 118 23.91 2.94 -4.44
C VAL A 118 24.36 1.92 -5.48
N SER A 119 23.46 1.38 -6.31
CA SER A 119 23.83 0.42 -7.35
C SER A 119 24.71 1.05 -8.44
N ALA A 120 24.40 2.28 -8.86
CA ALA A 120 25.22 3.04 -9.80
C ALA A 120 26.63 3.28 -9.26
N ALA A 121 26.76 3.69 -7.99
CA ALA A 121 28.06 3.91 -7.36
C ALA A 121 28.87 2.62 -7.16
N ARG A 122 28.20 1.47 -6.95
CA ARG A 122 28.86 0.15 -6.93
C ARG A 122 29.34 -0.28 -8.32
N ALA A 123 28.52 -0.09 -9.35
CA ALA A 123 28.89 -0.44 -10.72
C ALA A 123 30.07 0.39 -11.25
N GLY A 124 30.14 1.68 -10.88
CA GLY A 124 31.30 2.54 -11.16
C GLY A 124 32.59 2.13 -10.45
N SER A 125 32.51 1.20 -9.49
CA SER A 125 33.66 0.65 -8.76
C SER A 125 34.23 -0.64 -9.37
N SER A 126 33.52 -1.32 -10.28
CA SER A 126 33.85 -2.70 -10.69
C SER A 126 34.49 -2.87 -12.06
N GLY A 127 34.92 -1.80 -12.76
CA GLY A 127 35.81 -2.00 -13.91
C GLY A 127 35.91 -0.85 -14.91
N ALA A 128 37.15 -0.65 -15.36
CA ALA A 128 37.55 -0.15 -16.67
C ALA A 128 36.44 0.32 -17.63
N ARG A 129 36.56 1.59 -18.07
CA ARG A 129 35.85 2.25 -19.18
C ARG A 129 34.40 2.65 -18.90
N GLY A 130 34.26 3.76 -18.18
CA GLY A 130 33.07 4.60 -18.18
C GLY A 130 33.30 5.76 -17.24
N SER A 131 33.05 6.99 -17.70
CA SER A 131 33.30 8.26 -16.99
C SER A 131 32.41 8.50 -15.76
N GLY A 132 32.04 7.46 -15.01
CA GLY A 132 31.30 7.55 -13.76
C GLY A 132 32.24 7.33 -12.60
N SER A 133 32.89 8.39 -12.12
CA SER A 133 33.65 8.35 -10.86
C SER A 133 32.72 7.93 -9.73
N ARG A 134 33.14 6.98 -8.87
CA ARG A 134 32.45 6.72 -7.61
C ARG A 134 32.30 8.06 -6.85
N PRO A 135 31.09 8.45 -6.43
CA PRO A 135 30.95 9.70 -5.71
C PRO A 135 31.75 9.64 -4.40
N SER A 136 32.52 10.68 -4.16
CA SER A 136 33.30 10.89 -2.95
C SER A 136 32.38 11.00 -1.73
N ALA A 137 32.95 10.80 -0.54
CA ALA A 137 32.19 10.95 0.71
C ALA A 137 31.58 12.37 0.84
N ALA A 138 32.28 13.39 0.36
CA ALA A 138 31.79 14.77 0.34
C ALA A 138 30.60 14.95 -0.60
N GLU A 139 30.62 14.35 -1.79
CA GLU A 139 29.50 14.40 -2.75
C GLU A 139 28.25 13.68 -2.23
N TRP A 140 28.42 12.56 -1.52
CA TRP A 140 27.31 11.87 -0.86
C TRP A 140 26.70 12.67 0.28
N LEU A 141 27.52 13.42 1.03
CA LEU A 141 27.08 14.27 2.14
C LEU A 141 26.51 15.62 1.68
N ALA A 142 26.79 16.04 0.45
CA ALA A 142 26.17 17.22 -0.18
C ALA A 142 24.90 16.87 -0.98
N GLY A 143 24.64 15.58 -1.20
CA GLY A 143 23.53 15.09 -2.02
C GLY A 143 22.20 14.90 -1.27
N PRO A 144 21.14 14.48 -1.98
CA PRO A 144 19.79 14.32 -1.42
C PRO A 144 19.70 13.23 -0.33
N PHE A 145 20.72 12.37 -0.20
CA PHE A 145 20.76 11.27 0.76
C PHE A 145 21.74 11.51 1.92
N ALA A 146 22.21 12.76 2.11
CA ALA A 146 23.21 13.13 3.11
C ALA A 146 22.86 12.65 4.53
N ALA A 147 21.62 12.87 4.97
CA ALA A 147 21.15 12.44 6.29
C ALA A 147 21.24 10.92 6.48
N ARG A 148 20.91 10.15 5.44
CA ARG A 148 20.99 8.69 5.45
C ARG A 148 22.44 8.20 5.48
N ILE A 149 23.32 8.83 4.70
CA ILE A 149 24.77 8.54 4.71
C ILE A 149 25.38 8.85 6.08
N ALA A 150 25.07 10.01 6.65
CA ALA A 150 25.56 10.43 7.96
C ALA A 150 25.11 9.46 9.07
N ALA A 151 23.84 9.04 9.05
CA ALA A 151 23.33 8.04 9.99
C ALA A 151 24.07 6.69 9.86
N LEU A 152 24.32 6.23 8.62
CA LEU A 152 25.09 5.00 8.38
C LEU A 152 26.54 5.11 8.85
N GLN A 153 27.18 6.28 8.66
CA GLN A 153 28.52 6.54 9.18
C GLN A 153 28.54 6.54 10.71
N ALA A 154 27.57 7.17 11.36
CA ALA A 154 27.44 7.16 12.81
C ALA A 154 27.32 5.73 13.36
N VAL A 155 26.47 4.90 12.74
CA VAL A 155 26.31 3.48 13.11
C VAL A 155 27.60 2.68 12.88
N ALA A 156 28.32 2.93 11.79
CA ALA A 156 29.57 2.23 11.49
C ALA A 156 30.73 2.61 12.42
N LEU A 157 30.75 3.86 12.89
CA LEU A 157 31.76 4.39 13.82
C LEU A 157 31.44 4.07 15.29
N SER A 158 30.16 3.91 15.63
CA SER A 158 29.76 3.33 16.91
C SER A 158 30.15 1.86 16.92
N SER A 159 31.31 1.55 17.52
CA SER A 159 31.68 0.17 17.81
C SER A 159 30.55 -0.50 18.61
N PRO A 160 30.12 -1.72 18.27
CA PRO A 160 29.19 -2.45 19.13
C PRO A 160 29.92 -2.70 20.45
N GLN A 161 29.58 -1.96 21.50
CA GLN A 161 29.97 -2.38 22.83
C GLN A 161 29.26 -3.70 23.09
N GLY A 162 30.03 -4.80 23.05
CA GLY A 162 29.62 -6.06 23.62
C GLY A 162 29.28 -5.83 25.08
N GLY A 163 28.00 -5.96 25.40
CA GLY A 163 27.44 -5.81 26.74
C GLY A 163 26.48 -6.95 27.03
N ASP A 164 26.88 -8.18 26.73
CA ASP A 164 26.32 -9.33 27.43
C ASP A 164 26.82 -9.30 28.87
N SER A 165 25.93 -9.01 29.80
CA SER A 165 26.06 -9.43 31.19
C SER A 165 24.70 -9.92 31.65
N SER A 166 24.37 -11.13 31.18
CA SER A 166 23.52 -12.03 31.96
C SER A 166 24.25 -12.36 33.26
N SER A 167 23.79 -11.79 34.38
CA SER A 167 24.02 -12.33 35.73
C SER A 167 23.01 -11.73 36.71
N SER A 168 21.84 -12.35 36.82
CA SER A 168 21.15 -12.65 38.09
C SER A 168 19.78 -13.27 37.79
N LEU A 169 19.81 -14.54 37.40
CA LEU A 169 18.70 -15.48 37.53
C LEU A 169 19.27 -16.75 38.17
N ALA A 170 19.42 -16.70 39.50
CA ALA A 170 19.53 -17.85 40.39
C ALA A 170 19.14 -17.34 41.79
N ALA A 171 17.88 -17.48 42.17
CA ALA A 171 17.40 -18.61 42.97
C ALA A 171 17.80 -18.49 44.46
N ALA A 172 16.85 -18.08 45.29
CA ALA A 172 16.59 -18.73 46.58
C ALA A 172 15.27 -18.21 47.18
N SER A 173 14.40 -19.16 47.48
CA SER A 173 13.28 -19.06 48.40
C SER A 173 13.50 -18.11 49.57
N SER A 174 12.50 -17.31 49.88
CA SER A 174 12.14 -17.05 51.27
C SER A 174 10.63 -17.06 51.40
N ALA A 175 10.16 -18.17 51.94
CA ALA A 175 8.90 -18.27 52.63
C ALA A 175 8.92 -17.36 53.88
N ALA A 176 7.71 -17.04 54.33
CA ALA A 176 7.33 -16.76 55.71
C ALA A 176 7.40 -15.29 56.21
N SER A 177 6.20 -14.79 56.50
CA SER A 177 5.78 -14.18 57.79
C SER A 177 5.49 -12.66 57.84
N PHE A 178 4.18 -12.39 57.95
CA PHE A 178 3.52 -11.69 59.08
C PHE A 178 3.62 -10.16 59.20
N SER A 179 2.52 -9.45 58.91
CA SER A 179 1.59 -8.90 59.92
C SER A 179 0.31 -8.39 59.25
#